data_AF-A0A9W4SD10-F1
#
_entry.id   AF-A0A9W4SD10-F1
#
_cell.length_a   1.000
_cell.length_b   1.000
_cell.length_c   1.000
_cell.angle_alpha   90.00
_cell.angle_beta   90.00
_cell.angle_gamma   90.00
#
_symmetry.space_group_name_H-M   'P 1'
#
loop_
_entity.id
_entity.type
_entity.pdbx_description
1 polymer ?
#
loop_
_entity_poly.entity_id
_entity_poly.type
_entity_poly.pdbx_seq_one_letter_code
_entity_poly.pdbx_strand_id
1 'polypeptide(L)'
;MTFEQAIERDDVAALCYNVLEYCSVKLGSRLNKLKRDISNNKDKPYINSFLEFAKVDNLDEMDEYDISTICCEYYKKNKNYSTIPEKILGHIKKVGSYTGSVIDFVNCARKEKYKNSFDCIDLHLLDPIFADQPISSWNDIIKKFIRIPKDLEDFKKKCIKNNETKDRLNRIYGGTDTQLDREKNNQLYLHAELNILANIMDQDKGNDEFIAVSKKCCYLCESYIEFVRFKGYKISISGTHKKLYHRWKLPEAFKKEFMEHTLFNLDQIIERGIKQNSSIIAQSDSEGDSADSDIKNYVAIKSMTERAKLKRTNQ
;
A
#
# COMPACT_ATOMS: atom_id res chain seq x y z
N MET A 1 -12.29 -17.27 24.37
CA MET A 1 -11.03 -17.89 23.90
C MET A 1 -9.87 -16.96 24.21
N THR A 2 -8.76 -17.48 24.76
CA THR A 2 -7.54 -16.67 24.95
C THR A 2 -6.85 -16.40 23.62
N PHE A 3 -5.82 -15.56 23.61
CA PHE A 3 -5.07 -15.28 22.37
C PHE A 3 -4.27 -16.51 21.92
N GLU A 4 -3.70 -17.23 22.87
CA GLU A 4 -2.94 -18.47 22.67
C GLU A 4 -3.84 -19.54 22.06
N GLN A 5 -5.02 -19.75 22.65
CA GLN A 5 -6.02 -20.70 22.13
C GLN A 5 -6.48 -20.33 20.72
N ALA A 6 -6.60 -19.04 20.39
CA ALA A 6 -7.01 -18.60 19.06
C ALA A 6 -5.93 -18.86 18.01
N ILE A 7 -4.65 -18.64 18.36
CA ILE A 7 -3.50 -18.94 17.50
C ILE A 7 -3.33 -20.44 17.26
N GLU A 8 -3.75 -21.27 18.21
CA GLU A 8 -3.67 -22.73 18.08
C GLU A 8 -4.73 -23.32 17.14
N ARG A 9 -5.75 -22.56 16.75
CA ARG A 9 -6.73 -23.01 15.76
C ARG A 9 -6.10 -23.09 14.37
N ASP A 10 -6.34 -24.20 13.68
CA ASP A 10 -5.75 -24.46 12.36
C ASP A 10 -6.19 -23.45 11.29
N ASP A 11 -7.47 -23.04 11.29
CA ASP A 11 -8.03 -22.06 10.36
C ASP A 11 -7.36 -20.68 10.53
N VAL A 12 -7.22 -20.22 11.78
CA VAL A 12 -6.57 -18.94 12.12
C VAL A 12 -5.09 -18.97 11.76
N ALA A 13 -4.38 -20.05 12.12
CA ALA A 13 -2.95 -20.19 11.84
C ALA A 13 -2.67 -20.23 10.33
N ALA A 14 -3.46 -21.00 9.56
CA ALA A 14 -3.33 -21.10 8.11
C ALA A 14 -3.57 -19.74 7.44
N LEU A 15 -4.63 -19.02 7.82
CA LEU A 15 -4.94 -17.72 7.24
C LEU A 15 -3.87 -16.66 7.58
N CYS A 16 -3.40 -16.62 8.83
CA CYS A 16 -2.28 -15.77 9.23
C CYS A 16 -1.03 -16.01 8.36
N TYR A 17 -0.66 -17.28 8.21
CA TYR A 17 0.53 -17.66 7.44
C TYR A 17 0.40 -17.27 5.97
N ASN A 18 -0.70 -17.62 5.32
CA ASN A 18 -0.91 -17.31 3.91
C ASN A 18 -0.89 -15.80 3.65
N VAL A 19 -1.48 -15.00 4.55
CA VAL A 19 -1.45 -13.53 4.46
C VAL A 19 -0.02 -13.00 4.65
N LEU A 20 0.72 -13.50 5.63
CA LEU A 20 2.11 -13.10 5.89
C LEU A 20 3.03 -13.48 4.73
N GLU A 21 2.84 -14.65 4.14
CA GLU A 21 3.59 -15.11 2.99
C GLU A 21 3.31 -14.23 1.77
N TYR A 22 2.04 -14.00 1.44
CA TYR A 22 1.65 -13.09 0.37
C TYR A 22 2.25 -11.69 0.54
N CYS A 23 2.40 -11.26 1.79
CA CYS A 23 2.95 -9.97 2.17
C CYS A 23 4.49 -9.91 2.22
N SER A 24 5.19 -11.05 2.16
CA SER A 24 6.63 -11.18 2.42
C SER A 24 7.48 -10.28 1.52
N VAL A 25 7.23 -10.27 0.20
CA VAL A 25 7.96 -9.43 -0.76
C VAL A 25 7.88 -7.95 -0.38
N LYS A 26 6.71 -7.50 0.08
CA LYS A 26 6.51 -6.10 0.49
C LYS A 26 7.17 -5.80 1.84
N LEU A 27 7.12 -6.75 2.76
CA LEU A 27 7.83 -6.66 4.05
C LEU A 27 9.33 -6.55 3.82
N GLY A 28 9.94 -7.44 3.04
CA GLY A 28 11.37 -7.39 2.69
C GLY A 28 11.79 -6.06 2.05
N SER A 29 10.98 -5.50 1.14
CA SER A 29 11.24 -4.17 0.57
C SER A 29 11.24 -3.04 1.61
N ARG A 30 10.34 -3.10 2.59
CA ARG A 30 10.28 -2.13 3.70
C ARG A 30 11.43 -2.33 4.67
N LEU A 31 11.77 -3.59 4.97
CA LEU A 31 12.90 -3.95 5.82
C LEU A 31 14.21 -3.42 5.23
N ASN A 32 14.44 -3.61 3.92
CA ASN A 32 15.62 -3.08 3.24
C ASN A 32 15.73 -1.55 3.34
N LYS A 33 14.60 -0.83 3.37
CA LYS A 33 14.61 0.63 3.62
C LYS A 33 15.03 0.95 5.06
N LEU A 34 14.47 0.23 6.04
CA LEU A 34 14.84 0.40 7.44
C LEU A 34 16.32 0.08 7.69
N LYS A 35 16.82 -1.04 7.13
CA LYS A 35 18.23 -1.43 7.22
C LYS A 35 19.15 -0.34 6.67
N ARG A 36 18.87 0.20 5.49
CA ARG A 36 19.65 1.32 4.93
C ARG A 36 19.64 2.56 5.82
N ASP A 37 18.48 2.88 6.39
CA ASP A 37 18.35 4.01 7.30
C ASP A 37 19.16 3.81 8.59
N ILE A 38 19.19 2.59 9.14
CA ILE A 38 20.05 2.20 10.28
C ILE A 38 21.52 2.33 9.90
N SER A 39 21.95 1.73 8.79
CA SER A 39 23.36 1.77 8.34
C SER A 39 23.86 3.19 8.11
N ASN A 40 23.04 4.05 7.51
CA ASN A 40 23.41 5.44 7.22
C ASN A 40 23.47 6.34 8.47
N ASN A 41 22.95 5.88 9.61
CA ASN A 41 22.80 6.67 10.83
C ASN A 41 23.34 5.92 12.06
N LYS A 42 24.30 5.00 11.88
CA LYS A 42 24.75 4.07 12.92
C LYS A 42 25.14 4.74 14.24
N ASP A 43 25.78 5.92 14.18
CA ASP A 43 26.24 6.64 15.37
C ASP A 43 25.16 7.50 16.06
N LYS A 44 23.92 7.48 15.56
CA LYS A 44 22.85 8.32 16.10
C LYS A 44 22.21 7.67 17.34
N PRO A 45 21.97 8.43 18.43
CA PRO A 45 21.40 7.89 19.67
C PRO A 45 20.07 7.15 19.48
N TYR A 46 19.22 7.61 18.57
CA TYR A 46 17.94 6.95 18.29
C TYR A 46 18.10 5.60 17.55
N ILE A 47 19.18 5.42 16.77
CA ILE A 47 19.49 4.11 16.16
C ILE A 47 20.01 3.16 17.24
N ASN A 48 20.94 3.63 18.08
CA ASN A 48 21.46 2.83 19.20
C ASN A 48 20.33 2.39 20.14
N SER A 49 19.41 3.29 20.48
CA SER A 49 18.22 2.96 21.28
C SER A 49 17.36 1.86 20.65
N PHE A 50 17.17 1.89 19.33
CA PHE A 50 16.41 0.85 18.63
C PHE A 50 17.15 -0.50 18.62
N LEU A 51 18.46 -0.49 18.35
CA LEU A 51 19.30 -1.70 18.34
C LEU A 51 19.45 -2.32 19.74
N GLU A 52 19.60 -1.48 20.77
CA GLU A 52 19.61 -1.91 22.18
C GLU A 52 18.28 -2.53 22.58
N PHE A 53 17.15 -1.93 22.16
CA PHE A 53 15.83 -2.53 22.34
C PHE A 53 15.70 -3.89 21.65
N ALA A 54 16.24 -4.00 20.43
CA ALA A 54 16.27 -5.24 19.64
C ALA A 54 17.28 -6.28 20.18
N LYS A 55 18.21 -5.87 21.06
CA LYS A 55 19.30 -6.68 21.61
C LYS A 55 20.22 -7.27 20.54
N VAL A 56 20.53 -6.49 19.51
CA VAL A 56 21.39 -6.90 18.39
C VAL A 56 22.27 -5.74 17.93
N ASP A 57 23.42 -6.07 17.32
CA ASP A 57 24.31 -5.06 16.71
C ASP A 57 23.81 -4.59 15.33
N ASN A 58 23.08 -5.46 14.63
CA ASN A 58 22.45 -5.19 13.33
C ASN A 58 21.25 -6.13 13.11
N LEU A 59 20.51 -5.92 12.02
CA LEU A 59 19.31 -6.69 11.68
C LEU A 59 19.54 -7.76 10.59
N ASP A 60 20.78 -8.08 10.24
CA ASP A 60 21.08 -8.89 9.04
C ASP A 60 20.83 -10.38 9.22
N GLU A 61 21.03 -10.90 10.44
CA GLU A 61 20.86 -12.32 10.75
C GLU A 61 19.47 -12.66 11.34
N MET A 62 18.60 -11.66 11.49
CA MET A 62 17.27 -11.84 12.10
C MET A 62 16.21 -12.22 11.06
N ASP A 63 15.28 -13.10 11.45
CA ASP A 63 14.09 -13.41 10.67
C ASP A 63 13.21 -12.15 10.49
N GLU A 64 12.64 -11.98 9.30
CA GLU A 64 11.88 -10.77 8.94
C GLU A 64 10.66 -10.53 9.85
N TYR A 65 10.03 -11.60 10.34
CA TYR A 65 8.89 -11.54 11.24
C TYR A 65 9.31 -11.22 12.69
N ASP A 66 10.48 -11.67 13.12
CA ASP A 66 11.08 -11.24 14.39
C ASP A 66 11.35 -9.74 14.36
N ILE A 67 11.93 -9.23 13.27
CA ILE A 67 12.17 -7.78 13.09
C ILE A 67 10.85 -7.01 13.06
N SER A 68 9.84 -7.50 12.33
CA SER A 68 8.49 -6.91 12.32
C SER A 68 7.93 -6.79 13.73
N THR A 69 8.10 -7.82 14.56
CA THR A 69 7.57 -7.78 15.93
C THR A 69 8.30 -6.76 16.80
N ILE A 70 9.63 -6.74 16.74
CA ILE A 70 10.45 -5.74 17.44
C ILE A 70 10.06 -4.32 17.01
N CYS A 71 9.89 -4.08 15.70
CA CYS A 71 9.43 -2.79 15.20
C CYS A 71 8.03 -2.42 15.71
N CYS A 72 7.11 -3.38 15.80
CA CYS A 72 5.77 -3.16 16.32
C CYS A 72 5.81 -2.70 17.79
N GLU A 73 6.56 -3.41 18.63
CA GLU A 73 6.71 -3.09 20.05
C GLU A 73 7.45 -1.76 20.26
N TYR A 74 8.56 -1.56 19.56
CA TYR A 74 9.33 -0.34 19.65
C TYR A 74 8.51 0.88 19.24
N TYR A 75 7.75 0.78 18.13
CA TYR A 75 6.89 1.88 17.70
C TYR A 75 5.82 2.21 18.75
N LYS A 76 5.14 1.20 19.32
CA LYS A 76 4.12 1.45 20.36
C LYS A 76 4.67 2.19 21.57
N LYS A 77 5.87 1.80 22.03
CA LYS A 77 6.55 2.44 23.16
C LYS A 77 7.04 3.83 22.82
N ASN A 78 7.49 4.06 21.58
CA ASN A 78 8.23 5.27 21.21
C ASN A 78 7.47 6.25 20.29
N LYS A 79 6.21 5.98 19.91
CA LYS A 79 5.45 6.79 18.94
C LYS A 79 5.30 8.27 19.30
N ASN A 80 5.38 8.60 20.60
CA ASN A 80 5.21 9.96 21.11
C ASN A 80 6.54 10.67 21.43
N TYR A 81 7.69 10.04 21.18
CA TYR A 81 9.00 10.63 21.50
C TYR A 81 9.49 11.49 20.33
N SER A 82 9.57 12.80 20.56
CA SER A 82 10.01 13.79 19.55
C SER A 82 11.49 13.68 19.17
N THR A 83 12.28 12.90 19.92
CA THR A 83 13.72 12.71 19.68
C THR A 83 14.03 11.76 18.51
N ILE A 84 13.03 10.99 18.05
CA ILE A 84 13.18 10.07 16.92
C ILE A 84 12.72 10.77 15.64
N PRO A 85 13.56 10.85 14.59
CA PRO A 85 13.14 11.44 13.32
C PRO A 85 11.90 10.73 12.75
N GLU A 86 10.90 11.51 12.34
CA GLU A 86 9.62 11.00 11.81
C GLU A 86 9.80 9.99 10.67
N LYS A 87 10.82 10.21 9.82
CA LYS A 87 11.15 9.31 8.71
C LYS A 87 11.50 7.90 9.21
N ILE A 88 12.38 7.81 10.21
CA ILE A 88 12.83 6.54 10.79
C ILE A 88 11.66 5.87 11.51
N LEU A 89 10.96 6.65 12.34
CA LEU A 89 9.79 6.18 13.07
C LEU A 89 8.70 5.66 12.11
N GLY A 90 8.51 6.33 10.97
CA GLY A 90 7.59 5.91 9.92
C GLY A 90 8.01 4.62 9.22
N HIS A 91 9.31 4.35 9.06
CA HIS A 91 9.80 3.06 8.56
C HIS A 91 9.62 1.95 9.59
N ILE A 92 9.94 2.19 10.86
CA ILE A 92 9.68 1.25 11.97
C ILE A 92 8.19 0.94 12.04
N LYS A 93 7.31 1.95 12.00
CA LYS A 93 5.84 1.78 11.97
C LYS A 93 5.41 0.86 10.83
N LYS A 94 5.95 1.09 9.62
CA LYS A 94 5.60 0.32 8.41
C LYS A 94 6.11 -1.11 8.44
N VAL A 95 7.24 -1.38 9.08
CA VAL A 95 7.75 -2.75 9.29
C VAL A 95 6.91 -3.43 10.38
N GLY A 96 6.65 -2.74 11.49
CA GLY A 96 5.86 -3.27 12.61
C GLY A 96 4.36 -3.45 12.33
N SER A 97 3.82 -2.82 11.29
CA SER A 97 2.40 -2.93 10.95
C SER A 97 1.99 -4.37 10.59
N TYR A 98 2.91 -5.20 10.08
CA TYR A 98 2.59 -6.59 9.71
C TYR A 98 2.27 -7.44 10.93
N THR A 99 3.12 -7.40 11.97
CA THR A 99 2.82 -8.03 13.26
C THR A 99 1.56 -7.41 13.89
N GLY A 100 1.39 -6.08 13.78
CA GLY A 100 0.18 -5.40 14.23
C GLY A 100 -1.10 -6.00 13.61
N SER A 101 -1.12 -6.17 12.29
CA SER A 101 -2.26 -6.77 11.57
C SER A 101 -2.54 -8.21 11.97
N VAL A 102 -1.51 -9.02 12.22
CA VAL A 102 -1.68 -10.40 12.74
C VAL A 102 -2.34 -10.38 14.12
N ILE A 103 -1.91 -9.47 15.00
CA ILE A 103 -2.51 -9.34 16.33
C ILE A 103 -3.98 -8.93 16.21
N ASP A 104 -4.31 -7.98 15.35
CA ASP A 104 -5.69 -7.53 15.12
C ASP A 104 -6.57 -8.65 14.57
N PHE A 105 -6.02 -9.45 13.65
CA PHE A 105 -6.67 -10.63 13.09
C PHE A 105 -6.99 -11.67 14.18
N VAL A 106 -6.01 -12.06 15.00
CA VAL A 106 -6.22 -13.01 16.10
C VAL A 106 -7.19 -12.45 17.16
N ASN A 107 -7.09 -11.15 17.46
CA ASN A 107 -8.01 -10.47 18.36
C ASN A 107 -9.45 -10.45 17.84
N CYS A 108 -9.63 -10.50 16.52
CA CYS A 108 -10.93 -10.69 15.89
C CYS A 108 -11.39 -12.15 16.01
N ALA A 109 -10.53 -13.10 15.63
CA ALA A 109 -10.82 -14.54 15.62
C ALA A 109 -11.21 -15.10 16.99
N ARG A 110 -10.66 -14.54 18.08
CA ARG A 110 -10.98 -14.97 19.46
C ARG A 110 -12.36 -14.54 19.95
N LYS A 111 -13.03 -13.60 19.27
CA LYS A 111 -14.36 -13.12 19.65
C LYS A 111 -15.39 -14.14 19.18
N GLU A 112 -16.20 -14.65 20.11
CA GLU A 112 -17.18 -15.71 19.85
C GLU A 112 -18.10 -15.38 18.65
N LYS A 113 -18.53 -14.13 18.54
CA LYS A 113 -19.39 -13.66 17.44
C LYS A 113 -18.81 -13.83 16.03
N TYR A 114 -17.50 -13.99 15.89
CA TYR A 114 -16.83 -14.15 14.60
C TYR A 114 -16.33 -15.57 14.36
N LYS A 115 -16.48 -16.49 15.32
CA LYS A 115 -15.92 -17.84 15.24
C LYS A 115 -16.32 -18.54 13.94
N ASN A 116 -17.62 -18.62 13.66
CA ASN A 116 -18.16 -19.25 12.46
C ASN A 116 -17.80 -18.48 11.18
N SER A 117 -17.57 -17.16 11.26
CA SER A 117 -17.20 -16.38 10.08
C SER A 117 -15.80 -16.74 9.59
N PHE A 118 -14.86 -17.06 10.49
CA PHE A 118 -13.51 -17.47 10.13
C PHE A 118 -13.49 -18.87 9.49
N ASP A 119 -14.35 -19.78 9.95
CA ASP A 119 -14.49 -21.13 9.38
C ASP A 119 -15.04 -21.11 7.94
N CYS A 120 -15.66 -20.00 7.52
CA CYS A 120 -16.24 -19.81 6.19
C CYS A 120 -15.38 -18.92 5.26
N ILE A 121 -14.15 -18.58 5.65
CA ILE A 121 -13.26 -17.80 4.78
C ILE A 121 -12.63 -18.72 3.75
N ASP A 122 -12.88 -18.43 2.47
CA ASP A 122 -12.10 -18.98 1.37
C ASP A 122 -11.02 -17.98 0.94
N LEU A 123 -9.80 -18.46 0.71
CA LEU A 123 -8.67 -17.64 0.34
C LEU A 123 -8.36 -17.78 -1.15
N HIS A 124 -8.65 -16.72 -1.90
CA HIS A 124 -8.27 -16.61 -3.30
C HIS A 124 -7.11 -15.63 -3.47
N LEU A 125 -5.98 -16.14 -3.96
CA LEU A 125 -4.84 -15.30 -4.35
C LEU A 125 -5.07 -14.79 -5.77
N LEU A 126 -5.25 -13.48 -5.92
CA LEU A 126 -5.46 -12.84 -7.22
C LEU A 126 -4.15 -12.30 -7.78
N ASP A 127 -3.88 -12.62 -9.04
CA ASP A 127 -2.78 -12.00 -9.76
C ASP A 127 -3.05 -10.51 -10.03
N PRO A 128 -2.05 -9.62 -9.93
CA PRO A 128 -2.21 -8.23 -10.31
C PRO A 128 -2.56 -8.11 -11.80
N ILE A 129 -3.67 -7.44 -12.11
CA ILE A 129 -4.00 -7.09 -13.50
C ILE A 129 -3.30 -5.78 -13.85
N PHE A 130 -2.40 -5.83 -14.84
CA PHE A 130 -1.65 -4.67 -15.32
C PHE A 130 -1.68 -4.55 -16.84
N ALA A 131 -1.25 -3.40 -17.34
CA ALA A 131 -1.02 -3.17 -18.76
C ALA A 131 0.17 -2.23 -18.94
N ASP A 132 0.99 -2.50 -19.95
CA ASP A 132 1.99 -1.55 -20.41
C ASP A 132 1.33 -0.51 -21.31
N GLN A 133 1.44 0.75 -20.92
CA GLN A 133 0.97 1.86 -21.73
C GLN A 133 2.16 2.72 -22.15
N PRO A 134 2.40 2.91 -23.47
CA PRO A 134 3.38 3.87 -23.93
C PRO A 134 2.92 5.27 -23.54
N ILE A 135 3.86 6.05 -23.01
CA ILE A 135 3.70 7.47 -22.79
C ILE A 135 4.70 8.22 -23.65
N SER A 136 4.23 9.31 -24.27
CA SER A 136 5.08 10.22 -25.02
C SER A 136 6.20 10.78 -24.13
N SER A 137 7.29 11.22 -24.75
CA SER A 137 8.36 11.88 -24.01
C SER A 137 7.82 13.05 -23.18
N TRP A 138 8.43 13.29 -22.02
CA TRP A 138 8.02 14.41 -21.18
C TRP A 138 8.13 15.73 -21.96
N ASN A 139 9.20 15.89 -22.74
CA ASN A 139 9.44 17.07 -23.56
C ASN A 139 8.36 17.28 -24.62
N ASP A 140 7.85 16.23 -25.27
CA ASP A 140 6.77 16.39 -26.26
C ASP A 140 5.41 16.65 -25.61
N ILE A 141 5.18 16.13 -24.41
CA ILE A 141 3.98 16.46 -23.63
C ILE A 141 3.98 17.95 -23.28
N ILE A 142 5.04 18.48 -22.68
CA ILE A 142 5.07 19.87 -22.22
C ILE A 142 5.04 20.89 -23.37
N LYS A 143 5.63 20.57 -24.54
CA LYS A 143 5.56 21.41 -25.75
C LYS A 143 4.12 21.65 -26.22
N LYS A 144 3.21 20.70 -25.96
CA LYS A 144 1.78 20.87 -26.29
C LYS A 144 1.14 22.01 -25.49
N PHE A 145 1.64 22.27 -24.28
CA PHE A 145 1.11 23.27 -23.36
C PHE A 145 1.90 24.58 -23.36
N ILE A 146 3.21 24.52 -23.58
CA ILE A 146 4.11 25.69 -23.57
C ILE A 146 4.75 25.82 -24.96
N ARG A 147 4.20 26.72 -25.78
CA ARG A 147 4.62 26.90 -27.18
C ARG A 147 5.80 27.86 -27.34
N ILE A 148 6.04 28.74 -26.37
CA ILE A 148 7.12 29.72 -26.42
C ILE A 148 8.43 29.02 -25.99
N PRO A 149 9.47 28.94 -26.84
CA PRO A 149 10.69 28.18 -26.53
C PRO A 149 11.41 28.64 -25.26
N LYS A 150 11.43 29.95 -25.00
CA LYS A 150 12.05 30.52 -23.79
C LYS A 150 11.33 30.07 -22.52
N ASP A 151 10.00 30.17 -22.50
CA ASP A 151 9.18 29.79 -21.36
C ASP A 151 9.26 28.28 -21.09
N LEU A 152 9.35 27.49 -22.16
CA LEU A 152 9.54 26.04 -22.08
C LEU A 152 10.84 25.70 -21.36
N GLU A 153 11.97 26.29 -21.75
CA GLU A 153 13.26 26.02 -21.12
C GLU A 153 13.32 26.50 -19.66
N ASP A 154 12.74 27.66 -19.37
CA ASP A 154 12.64 28.16 -18.00
C ASP A 154 11.76 27.25 -17.11
N PHE A 155 10.63 26.77 -17.65
CA PHE A 155 9.78 25.80 -16.97
C PHE A 155 10.53 24.50 -16.68
N LYS A 156 11.24 23.95 -17.67
CA LYS A 156 12.01 22.70 -17.50
C LYS A 156 13.04 22.82 -16.38
N LYS A 157 13.81 23.90 -16.39
CA LYS A 157 14.83 24.17 -15.36
C LYS A 157 14.22 24.26 -13.96
N LYS A 158 13.08 24.94 -13.83
CA LYS A 158 12.36 25.03 -12.54
C LYS A 158 11.90 23.66 -12.04
N CYS A 159 11.34 22.82 -12.93
CA CYS A 159 10.93 21.46 -12.59
C CYS A 159 12.10 20.58 -12.13
N ILE A 160 13.23 20.61 -12.84
CA ILE A 160 14.40 19.78 -12.51
C ILE A 160 15.07 20.27 -11.21
N LYS A 161 15.04 21.56 -10.91
CA LYS A 161 15.58 22.12 -9.66
C LYS A 161 14.74 21.74 -8.43
N ASN A 162 13.46 21.44 -8.61
CA ASN A 162 12.59 20.97 -7.54
C ASN A 162 12.79 19.46 -7.31
N ASN A 163 13.35 19.08 -6.16
CA ASN A 163 13.69 17.68 -5.86
C ASN A 163 12.50 16.72 -5.96
N GLU A 164 11.32 17.12 -5.46
CA GLU A 164 10.13 16.27 -5.51
C GLU A 164 9.69 16.01 -6.95
N THR A 165 9.67 17.06 -7.77
CA THR A 165 9.32 16.96 -9.19
C THR A 165 10.35 16.14 -9.94
N LYS A 166 11.64 16.37 -9.68
CA LYS A 166 12.74 15.58 -10.24
C LYS A 166 12.61 14.10 -9.91
N ASP A 167 12.33 13.76 -8.65
CA ASP A 167 12.14 12.37 -8.22
C ASP A 167 10.93 11.71 -8.89
N ARG A 168 9.85 12.45 -9.07
CA ARG A 168 8.67 11.98 -9.81
C ARG A 168 8.98 11.75 -11.29
N LEU A 169 9.71 12.66 -11.93
CA LEU A 169 10.17 12.51 -13.31
C LEU A 169 11.08 11.30 -13.45
N ASN A 170 12.04 11.12 -12.53
CA ASN A 170 12.90 9.94 -12.50
C ASN A 170 12.10 8.65 -12.36
N ARG A 171 11.05 8.64 -11.53
CA ARG A 171 10.18 7.45 -11.36
C ARG A 171 9.36 7.12 -12.61
N ILE A 172 8.97 8.14 -13.39
CA ILE A 172 8.12 7.97 -14.58
C ILE A 172 8.98 7.68 -15.81
N TYR A 173 10.07 8.42 -16.00
CA TYR A 173 10.89 8.36 -17.22
C TYR A 173 12.23 7.64 -17.06
N GLY A 174 12.59 7.24 -15.84
CA GLY A 174 13.84 6.53 -15.54
C GLY A 174 15.08 7.44 -15.42
N GLY A 175 14.91 8.77 -15.45
CA GLY A 175 16.00 9.72 -15.26
C GLY A 175 15.65 11.14 -15.71
N THR A 176 16.64 12.03 -15.65
CA THR A 176 16.59 13.39 -16.21
C THR A 176 17.24 13.46 -17.60
N ASP A 177 17.30 14.67 -18.16
CA ASP A 177 18.03 14.98 -19.40
C ASP A 177 17.50 14.17 -20.60
N THR A 178 18.38 13.44 -21.29
CA THR A 178 18.02 12.66 -22.49
C THR A 178 16.97 11.57 -22.24
N GLN A 179 16.71 11.19 -20.98
CA GLN A 179 15.63 10.26 -20.65
C GLN A 179 14.24 10.91 -20.77
N LEU A 180 14.15 12.23 -20.64
CA LEU A 180 12.92 13.01 -20.76
C LEU A 180 12.53 13.26 -22.23
N ASP A 181 13.45 13.00 -23.16
CA ASP A 181 13.25 13.05 -24.62
C ASP A 181 12.79 11.72 -25.23
N ARG A 182 12.67 10.67 -24.41
CA ARG A 182 12.32 9.33 -24.89
C ARG A 182 10.92 8.95 -24.46
N GLU A 183 10.22 8.27 -25.35
CA GLU A 183 9.01 7.54 -24.97
C GLU A 183 9.33 6.44 -23.97
N LYS A 184 8.37 6.14 -23.11
CA LYS A 184 8.52 5.16 -22.04
C LYS A 184 7.28 4.31 -21.94
N ASN A 185 7.46 3.03 -21.63
CA ASN A 185 6.36 2.17 -21.27
C ASN A 185 6.15 2.27 -19.76
N ASN A 186 4.96 2.70 -19.37
CA ASN A 186 4.54 2.72 -17.99
C ASN A 186 3.64 1.52 -17.72
N GLN A 187 3.96 0.80 -16.65
CA GLN A 187 3.07 -0.20 -16.09
C GLN A 187 1.94 0.50 -15.33
N LEU A 188 0.72 0.28 -15.80
CA LEU A 188 -0.53 0.66 -15.16
C LEU A 188 -1.13 -0.56 -14.48
N TYR A 189 -1.79 -0.36 -13.34
CA TYR A 189 -2.34 -1.45 -12.53
C TYR A 189 -3.82 -1.20 -12.25
N LEU A 190 -4.63 -2.25 -12.31
CA LEU A 190 -5.90 -2.23 -11.58
C LEU A 190 -5.54 -2.13 -10.10
N HIS A 191 -6.20 -1.20 -9.41
CA HIS A 191 -6.10 -1.18 -7.96
C HIS A 191 -6.83 -2.39 -7.37
N ALA A 192 -6.52 -2.73 -6.11
CA ALA A 192 -7.02 -3.95 -5.46
C ALA A 192 -8.56 -4.05 -5.51
N GLU A 193 -9.27 -2.93 -5.32
CA GLU A 193 -10.73 -2.85 -5.38
C GLU A 193 -11.26 -3.30 -6.74
N LEU A 194 -10.65 -2.79 -7.82
CA LEU A 194 -11.05 -3.11 -9.19
C LEU A 194 -10.56 -4.48 -9.64
N ASN A 195 -9.44 -4.97 -9.08
CA ASN A 195 -8.97 -6.31 -9.32
C ASN A 195 -9.93 -7.35 -8.71
N ILE A 196 -10.34 -7.14 -7.46
CA ILE A 196 -11.38 -7.95 -6.80
C ILE A 196 -12.68 -7.86 -7.60
N LEU A 197 -13.12 -6.64 -7.93
CA LEU A 197 -14.34 -6.42 -8.69
C LEU A 197 -14.33 -7.17 -10.03
N ALA A 198 -13.23 -7.13 -10.78
CA ALA A 198 -13.10 -7.83 -12.05
C ALA A 198 -13.23 -9.36 -11.93
N ASN A 199 -12.93 -9.93 -10.76
CA ASN A 199 -13.03 -11.37 -10.51
C ASN A 199 -14.42 -11.80 -9.98
N ILE A 200 -15.23 -10.86 -9.49
CA ILE A 200 -16.58 -11.15 -8.96
C ILE A 200 -17.70 -10.66 -9.88
N MET A 201 -17.43 -9.72 -10.79
CA MET A 201 -18.43 -9.18 -11.72
C MET A 201 -19.02 -10.20 -12.71
N ASP A 202 -18.34 -11.33 -12.93
CA ASP A 202 -18.86 -12.44 -13.74
C ASP A 202 -19.89 -13.30 -12.98
N GLN A 203 -20.10 -13.03 -11.69
CA GLN A 203 -21.14 -13.64 -10.86
C GLN A 203 -22.49 -12.90 -11.05
N ASP A 204 -23.59 -13.57 -10.70
CA ASP A 204 -24.95 -13.04 -10.91
C ASP A 204 -25.13 -11.63 -10.29
N LYS A 205 -25.75 -10.71 -11.05
CA LYS A 205 -26.01 -9.31 -10.67
C LYS A 205 -26.89 -9.18 -9.42
N GLY A 206 -27.51 -10.26 -8.98
CA GLY A 206 -28.39 -10.32 -7.80
C GLY A 206 -27.67 -10.26 -6.45
N ASN A 207 -26.40 -10.65 -6.39
CA ASN A 207 -25.65 -10.80 -5.14
C ASN A 207 -25.23 -9.44 -4.54
N ASP A 208 -25.42 -9.31 -3.22
CA ASP A 208 -24.93 -8.18 -2.44
C ASP A 208 -23.47 -8.43 -2.02
N GLU A 209 -22.54 -7.71 -2.65
CA GLU A 209 -21.10 -7.90 -2.42
C GLU A 209 -20.50 -6.71 -1.67
N PHE A 210 -19.59 -6.97 -0.75
CA PHE A 210 -18.86 -5.94 -0.01
C PHE A 210 -17.36 -6.08 -0.21
N ILE A 211 -16.74 -5.07 -0.82
CA ILE A 211 -15.29 -5.02 -1.05
C ILE A 211 -14.64 -4.17 0.06
N ALA A 212 -13.83 -4.84 0.87
CA ALA A 212 -12.97 -4.20 1.86
C ALA A 212 -11.50 -4.29 1.42
N VAL A 213 -10.83 -3.15 1.42
CA VAL A 213 -9.40 -3.02 1.11
C VAL A 213 -8.69 -2.22 2.20
N SER A 214 -7.37 -2.44 2.33
CA SER A 214 -6.54 -1.79 3.35
C SER A 214 -6.39 -0.27 3.19
N LYS A 215 -6.73 0.27 2.02
CA LYS A 215 -6.77 1.70 1.75
C LYS A 215 -8.13 2.06 1.21
N LYS A 216 -8.63 3.24 1.58
CA LYS A 216 -9.87 3.75 1.00
C LYS A 216 -9.75 3.84 -0.53
N CYS A 217 -10.86 3.56 -1.21
CA CYS A 217 -10.97 3.55 -2.65
C CYS A 217 -10.49 4.86 -3.27
N CYS A 218 -9.65 4.79 -4.30
CA CYS A 218 -9.25 6.00 -5.03
C CYS A 218 -10.42 6.59 -5.81
N TYR A 219 -10.31 7.87 -6.18
CA TYR A 219 -11.40 8.55 -6.86
C TYR A 219 -11.85 7.81 -8.14
N LEU A 220 -10.91 7.36 -8.97
CA LEU A 220 -11.23 6.63 -10.20
C LEU A 220 -11.85 5.27 -9.94
N CYS A 221 -11.47 4.60 -8.86
CA CYS A 221 -12.06 3.31 -8.48
C CYS A 221 -13.48 3.52 -7.94
N GLU A 222 -13.71 4.56 -7.12
CA GLU A 222 -15.02 4.94 -6.63
C GLU A 222 -15.97 5.26 -7.80
N SER A 223 -15.55 6.13 -8.72
CA SER A 223 -16.36 6.49 -9.89
C SER A 223 -16.71 5.27 -10.75
N TYR A 224 -15.77 4.36 -10.95
CA TYR A 224 -16.03 3.13 -11.70
C TYR A 224 -17.03 2.22 -10.97
N ILE A 225 -16.90 2.08 -9.64
CA ILE A 225 -17.82 1.29 -8.83
C ILE A 225 -19.22 1.91 -8.81
N GLU A 226 -19.34 3.24 -8.73
CA GLU A 226 -20.62 3.95 -8.85
C GLU A 226 -21.26 3.73 -10.22
N PHE A 227 -20.46 3.77 -11.28
CA PHE A 227 -20.93 3.45 -12.63
C PHE A 227 -21.41 1.99 -12.74
N VAL A 228 -20.69 1.03 -12.16
CA VAL A 228 -21.10 -0.38 -12.14
C VAL A 228 -22.39 -0.59 -11.31
N ARG A 229 -22.57 0.16 -10.22
CA ARG A 229 -23.86 0.21 -9.49
C ARG A 229 -25.00 0.72 -10.36
N PHE A 230 -24.75 1.77 -11.14
CA PHE A 230 -25.73 2.28 -12.11
C PHE A 230 -26.11 1.23 -13.18
N LYS A 231 -25.21 0.28 -13.48
CA LYS A 231 -25.50 -0.88 -14.35
C LYS A 231 -26.26 -2.03 -13.67
N GLY A 232 -26.63 -1.87 -12.39
CA GLY A 232 -27.47 -2.80 -11.64
C GLY A 232 -26.73 -3.75 -10.69
N TYR A 233 -25.41 -3.65 -10.57
CA TYR A 233 -24.64 -4.45 -9.62
C TYR A 233 -24.75 -3.90 -8.20
N LYS A 234 -24.83 -4.77 -7.19
CA LYS A 234 -24.97 -4.36 -5.78
C LYS A 234 -23.64 -4.48 -5.02
N ILE A 235 -22.71 -3.60 -5.37
CA ILE A 235 -21.36 -3.58 -4.76
C ILE A 235 -21.26 -2.51 -3.70
N SER A 236 -20.84 -2.83 -2.48
CA SER A 236 -20.52 -1.89 -1.42
C SER A 236 -19.01 -1.85 -1.16
N ILE A 237 -18.47 -0.71 -0.68
CA ILE A 237 -17.03 -0.54 -0.42
C ILE A 237 -16.76 0.05 0.96
N SER A 238 -15.59 -0.26 1.54
CA SER A 238 -15.18 0.19 2.88
C SER A 238 -14.94 1.70 3.04
N GLY A 239 -14.98 2.47 1.95
CA GLY A 239 -14.89 3.93 1.96
C GLY A 239 -13.95 4.46 0.89
N THR A 240 -13.89 5.78 0.73
CA THR A 240 -13.21 6.43 -0.40
C THR A 240 -12.30 7.58 0.02
N HIS A 241 -11.31 7.87 -0.83
CA HIS A 241 -10.47 9.05 -0.72
C HIS A 241 -10.33 9.71 -2.10
N LYS A 242 -10.24 11.04 -2.12
CA LYS A 242 -10.28 11.83 -3.36
C LYS A 242 -8.93 11.88 -4.11
N LYS A 243 -8.06 10.89 -3.90
CA LYS A 243 -6.72 10.85 -4.51
C LYS A 243 -6.78 10.23 -5.92
N LEU A 244 -6.08 10.88 -6.85
CA LEU A 244 -5.82 10.38 -8.20
C LEU A 244 -4.47 9.68 -8.27
N TYR A 245 -4.43 8.53 -8.94
CA TYR A 245 -3.22 7.73 -9.10
C TYR A 245 -2.80 7.66 -10.56
N HIS A 246 -1.64 8.23 -10.87
CA HIS A 246 -1.03 8.26 -12.22
C HIS A 246 -0.72 6.89 -12.86
N ARG A 247 -0.78 5.78 -12.12
CA ARG A 247 -0.58 4.41 -12.63
C ARG A 247 -1.85 3.57 -12.56
N TRP A 248 -3.01 4.22 -12.53
CA TRP A 248 -4.29 3.54 -12.54
C TRP A 248 -4.60 3.00 -13.93
N LYS A 249 -5.01 1.73 -14.00
CA LYS A 249 -5.52 1.10 -15.21
C LYS A 249 -7.05 1.18 -15.22
N LEU A 250 -7.62 1.49 -16.38
CA LEU A 250 -9.05 1.42 -16.63
C LEU A 250 -9.49 -0.06 -16.78
N PRO A 251 -10.57 -0.51 -16.10
CA PRO A 251 -11.14 -1.83 -16.34
C PRO A 251 -11.59 -2.03 -17.79
N GLU A 252 -11.55 -3.28 -18.27
CA GLU A 252 -11.94 -3.59 -19.64
C GLU A 252 -13.47 -3.72 -19.79
N ALA A 253 -14.13 -4.26 -18.77
CA ALA A 253 -15.58 -4.25 -18.69
C ALA A 253 -16.10 -2.81 -18.75
N PHE A 254 -17.13 -2.58 -19.57
CA PHE A 254 -17.78 -1.27 -19.75
C PHE A 254 -16.87 -0.07 -20.06
N LYS A 255 -15.64 -0.31 -20.50
CA LYS A 255 -14.62 0.72 -20.71
C LYS A 255 -15.11 1.92 -21.51
N LYS A 256 -15.75 1.67 -22.66
CA LYS A 256 -16.27 2.72 -23.55
C LYS A 256 -17.37 3.55 -22.87
N GLU A 257 -18.33 2.87 -22.27
CA GLU A 257 -19.48 3.49 -21.61
C GLU A 257 -19.08 4.29 -20.37
N PHE A 258 -18.15 3.76 -19.57
CA PHE A 258 -17.59 4.46 -18.43
C PHE A 258 -16.86 5.74 -18.86
N MET A 259 -16.05 5.67 -19.92
CA MET A 259 -15.35 6.84 -20.45
C MET A 259 -16.34 7.93 -20.87
N GLU A 260 -17.37 7.58 -21.64
CA GLU A 260 -18.42 8.52 -22.03
C GLU A 260 -19.14 9.13 -20.82
N HIS A 261 -19.37 8.34 -19.77
CA HIS A 261 -20.04 8.78 -18.54
C HIS A 261 -19.19 9.69 -17.64
N THR A 262 -17.88 9.47 -17.57
CA THR A 262 -17.02 10.05 -16.52
C THR A 262 -16.11 11.19 -16.99
N LEU A 263 -15.91 11.36 -18.31
CA LEU A 263 -15.02 12.39 -18.87
C LEU A 263 -15.29 13.81 -18.31
N PHE A 264 -16.54 14.27 -18.33
CA PHE A 264 -16.88 15.61 -17.82
C PHE A 264 -16.57 15.79 -16.33
N ASN A 265 -16.79 14.74 -15.53
CA ASN A 265 -16.50 14.78 -14.09
C ASN A 265 -14.99 14.79 -13.80
N LEU A 266 -14.20 14.11 -14.63
CA LEU A 266 -12.73 14.10 -14.50
C LEU A 266 -12.13 15.48 -14.75
N ASP A 267 -12.59 16.19 -15.77
CA ASP A 267 -12.10 17.54 -16.08
C ASP A 267 -12.31 18.48 -14.88
N GLN A 268 -13.51 18.48 -14.30
CA GLN A 268 -13.82 19.29 -13.12
C GLN A 268 -12.94 18.98 -11.90
N ILE A 269 -12.49 17.72 -11.78
CA ILE A 269 -11.68 17.29 -10.64
C ILE A 269 -10.22 17.62 -10.84
N ILE A 270 -9.73 17.47 -12.06
CA ILE A 270 -8.39 17.93 -12.43
C ILE A 270 -8.31 19.44 -12.19
N GLU A 271 -9.31 20.21 -12.63
CA GLU A 271 -9.37 21.65 -12.36
C GLU A 271 -9.38 21.99 -10.87
N ARG A 272 -10.19 21.28 -10.06
CA ARG A 272 -10.21 21.46 -8.60
C ARG A 272 -8.87 21.10 -7.96
N GLY A 273 -8.25 20.01 -8.40
CA GLY A 273 -6.94 19.57 -7.95
C GLY A 273 -5.83 20.57 -8.28
N ILE A 274 -5.88 21.19 -9.47
CA ILE A 274 -4.97 22.27 -9.86
C ILE A 274 -5.14 23.45 -8.89
N LYS A 275 -6.37 23.89 -8.63
CA LYS A 275 -6.68 25.00 -7.70
C LYS A 275 -6.20 24.74 -6.27
N GLN A 276 -6.30 23.49 -5.80
CA GLN A 276 -5.83 23.08 -4.47
C GLN A 276 -4.30 23.00 -4.40
N ASN A 277 -3.65 22.44 -5.42
CA ASN A 277 -2.18 22.35 -5.47
C ASN A 277 -1.50 23.71 -5.71
N SER A 278 -2.20 24.69 -6.27
CA SER A 278 -1.72 26.08 -6.33
C SER A 278 -1.78 26.80 -4.98
N SER A 279 -2.40 26.22 -3.94
CA SER A 279 -2.60 26.85 -2.64
C SER A 279 -1.96 26.17 -1.43
N ILE A 280 -1.59 24.87 -1.45
CA ILE A 280 -0.98 24.20 -0.28
C ILE A 280 0.06 23.10 -0.65
N ILE A 281 1.08 22.98 0.21
CA ILE A 281 2.21 22.04 0.27
C ILE A 281 1.75 20.56 0.29
N ALA A 282 2.51 19.71 -0.42
CA ALA A 282 2.30 18.27 -0.53
C ALA A 282 2.04 17.57 0.82
N GLN A 283 0.88 16.92 0.94
CA GLN A 283 0.57 16.06 2.08
C GLN A 283 1.11 14.64 1.88
N SER A 284 1.59 14.06 2.99
CA SER A 284 2.26 12.76 3.08
C SER A 284 1.40 11.59 2.59
N ASP A 285 2.05 10.64 1.92
CA ASP A 285 1.43 9.43 1.36
C ASP A 285 1.17 8.37 2.43
N SER A 286 0.09 8.59 3.20
CA SER A 286 -0.55 7.70 4.19
C SER A 286 0.23 7.41 5.48
N GLU A 287 -0.43 7.67 6.60
CA GLU A 287 -0.13 7.06 7.90
C GLU A 287 -0.62 5.61 7.86
N GLY A 288 0.25 4.63 8.15
CA GLY A 288 -0.24 3.28 8.44
C GLY A 288 -1.02 3.32 9.75
N ASP A 289 -2.11 2.56 9.86
CA ASP A 289 -2.77 2.41 11.16
C ASP A 289 -1.84 1.66 12.12
N SER A 290 -1.71 2.16 13.35
CA SER A 290 -0.99 1.46 14.41
C SER A 290 -1.97 0.72 15.30
N ALA A 291 -1.77 -0.58 15.48
CA ALA A 291 -2.54 -1.35 16.46
C ALA A 291 -2.26 -0.83 17.88
N ASP A 292 -3.28 -0.42 18.63
CA ASP A 292 -3.17 -0.01 20.05
C ASP A 292 -3.25 -1.20 21.04
N SER A 293 -3.14 -2.44 20.55
CA SER A 293 -3.28 -3.64 21.40
C SER A 293 -2.03 -3.99 22.20
N ASP A 294 -2.18 -4.38 23.46
CA ASP A 294 -1.08 -4.85 24.32
C ASP A 294 -0.41 -6.13 23.78
N ILE A 295 0.91 -6.10 23.62
CA ILE A 295 1.70 -7.25 23.16
C ILE A 295 2.27 -7.96 24.39
N LYS A 296 1.52 -8.93 24.91
CA LYS A 296 2.05 -9.99 25.79
C LYS A 296 2.31 -11.31 25.05
N ASN A 297 2.09 -11.34 23.74
CA ASN A 297 1.87 -12.58 22.98
C ASN A 297 2.93 -12.85 21.90
N TYR A 298 4.12 -12.23 21.98
CA TYR A 298 5.22 -12.43 21.03
C TYR A 298 5.58 -13.91 20.85
N VAL A 299 5.72 -14.64 21.97
CA VAL A 299 6.05 -16.07 21.96
C VAL A 299 4.99 -16.87 21.19
N ALA A 300 3.71 -16.53 21.37
CA ALA A 300 2.61 -17.18 20.67
C ALA A 300 2.67 -16.92 19.15
N ILE A 301 2.90 -15.68 18.73
CA ILE A 301 3.02 -15.30 17.30
C ILE A 301 4.22 -16.01 16.65
N LYS A 302 5.38 -16.02 17.32
CA LYS A 302 6.57 -16.73 16.83
C LYS A 302 6.30 -18.22 16.65
N SER A 303 5.67 -18.86 17.66
CA SER A 303 5.32 -20.28 17.59
C SER A 303 4.36 -20.60 16.44
N MET A 304 3.46 -19.67 16.10
CA MET A 304 2.50 -19.82 15.01
C MET A 304 3.21 -19.83 13.65
N THR A 305 4.08 -18.84 13.41
CA THR A 305 4.81 -18.69 12.15
C THR A 305 5.69 -19.92 11.89
N GLU A 306 6.41 -20.41 12.90
CA GLU A 306 7.25 -21.61 12.76
C GLU A 306 6.44 -22.88 12.50
N ARG A 307 5.31 -23.06 13.18
CA ARG A 307 4.44 -24.22 12.99
C ARG A 307 3.82 -24.25 11.59
N ALA A 308 3.42 -23.08 11.08
CA ALA A 308 2.89 -22.96 9.74
C ALA A 308 3.96 -23.20 8.65
N LYS A 309 5.20 -22.74 8.86
CA LYS A 309 6.35 -23.12 8.01
C LYS A 309 6.53 -24.64 7.93
N LEU A 310 6.50 -25.33 9.09
CA LEU A 310 6.67 -26.80 9.18
C LEU A 310 5.57 -27.63 8.51
N LYS A 311 4.30 -27.20 8.56
CA LYS A 311 3.18 -27.93 7.95
C LYS A 311 3.26 -27.98 6.42
N ARG A 312 3.90 -26.99 5.79
CA ARG A 312 3.99 -26.87 4.34
C ARG A 312 5.19 -27.59 3.72
N THR A 313 6.27 -27.75 4.48
CA THR A 313 7.42 -28.59 4.04
C THR A 313 7.07 -30.08 3.97
N ASN A 314 5.94 -30.48 4.56
CA ASN A 314 5.45 -31.86 4.64
C ASN A 314 4.23 -32.13 3.75
N GLN A 315 3.85 -31.20 2.85
CA GLN A 315 2.84 -31.36 1.81
C GLN A 315 3.50 -31.30 0.43
#